data_AF-A0A351DQ66-F1
#
_entry.id   AF-A0A351DQ66-F1
#
_cell.length_a   1.000
_cell.length_b   1.000
_cell.length_c   1.000
_cell.angle_alpha   90.00
_cell.angle_beta   90.00
_cell.angle_gamma   90.00
#
_symmetry.space_group_name_H-M   'P 1'
#
loop_
_entity.id
_entity.type
_entity.pdbx_description
1 polymer ?
#
loop_
_entity_poly.entity_id
_entity_poly.type
_entity_poly.pdbx_seq_one_letter_code
_entity_poly.pdbx_strand_id
1 'polypeptide(L)' 'MVHRSHAELAAAVGTSREVISRQLTAMANDHLLEVRRGAVRIVDFETLLRLSSPSK' A
#
# COMPACT_ATOMS: atom_id res chain seq x y z
N MET A 1 -3.68 1.64 12.03
CA MET A 1 -2.87 0.56 11.41
C MET A 1 -3.84 -0.45 10.84
N VAL A 2 -3.62 -0.95 9.62
CA VAL A 2 -4.49 -1.92 8.96
C VAL A 2 -3.82 -3.28 8.98
N HIS A 3 -4.49 -4.29 9.55
CA HIS A 3 -3.98 -5.66 9.67
C HIS A 3 -4.53 -6.55 8.55
N ARG A 4 -3.83 -6.57 7.42
CA ARG A 4 -4.11 -7.44 6.28
C ARG A 4 -2.80 -7.90 5.65
N SER A 5 -2.77 -9.15 5.23
CA SER A 5 -1.69 -9.70 4.43
C SER A 5 -1.67 -9.10 3.02
N HIS A 6 -0.52 -9.15 2.35
CA HIS A 6 -0.41 -8.71 0.95
C HIS A 6 -1.33 -9.52 0.03
N ALA A 7 -1.63 -10.78 0.37
CA ALA A 7 -2.52 -11.63 -0.41
C ALA A 7 -3.99 -11.16 -0.30
N GLU A 8 -4.45 -10.82 0.91
CA GLU A 8 -5.79 -10.26 1.12
C GLU A 8 -5.96 -8.90 0.43
N LEU A 9 -4.93 -8.03 0.53
CA LEU A 9 -4.92 -6.75 -0.18
C LEU A 9 -4.98 -6.95 -1.70
N ALA A 10 -4.21 -7.90 -2.24
CA ALA A 10 -4.19 -8.20 -3.66
C ALA A 10 -5.54 -8.73 -4.16
N ALA A 11 -6.17 -9.64 -3.40
CA ALA A 11 -7.50 -10.15 -3.70
C ALA A 11 -8.56 -9.05 -3.71
N ALA A 12 -8.48 -8.08 -2.79
CA ALA A 12 -9.45 -6.99 -2.68
C ALA A 12 -9.42 -6.02 -3.88
N VAL A 13 -8.27 -5.84 -4.53
CA VAL A 13 -8.11 -4.92 -5.68
C VAL A 13 -7.94 -5.65 -7.02
N GLY A 14 -8.05 -6.97 -7.04
CA GLY A 14 -7.97 -7.77 -8.27
C GLY A 14 -6.57 -7.81 -8.90
N THR A 15 -5.51 -7.95 -8.11
CA THR A 15 -4.12 -8.02 -8.59
C THR A 15 -3.34 -9.17 -7.94
N SER A 16 -2.03 -9.27 -8.19
CA SER A 16 -1.16 -10.29 -7.59
C SER A 16 -0.52 -9.84 -6.28
N ARG A 17 -0.24 -10.80 -5.39
CA ARG A 17 0.51 -10.56 -4.13
C ARG A 17 1.85 -9.88 -4.38
N GLU A 18 2.53 -10.24 -5.45
CA GLU A 18 3.84 -9.69 -5.80
C GLU A 18 3.74 -8.21 -6.19
N VAL A 19 2.74 -7.83 -6.99
CA VAL A 19 2.49 -6.43 -7.38
C VAL A 19 2.21 -5.59 -6.13
N ILE A 20 1.33 -6.05 -5.24
CA ILE A 20 1.09 -5.36 -3.95
C ILE A 20 2.37 -5.26 -3.13
N SER A 21 3.14 -6.34 -3.03
CA SER A 21 4.38 -6.32 -2.25
C SER A 21 5.38 -5.31 -2.80
N ARG A 22 5.57 -5.26 -4.12
CA ARG A 22 6.48 -4.29 -4.76
C ARG A 22 6.00 -2.86 -4.56
N GLN A 23 4.70 -2.61 -4.74
CA GLN A 23 4.11 -1.28 -4.57
C GLN A 23 4.23 -0.78 -3.13
N LEU A 24 3.90 -1.62 -2.14
CA LEU A 24 4.02 -1.26 -0.73
C LEU A 24 5.47 -1.00 -0.33
N THR A 25 6.43 -1.79 -0.84
CA THR A 25 7.86 -1.54 -0.62
C THR A 25 8.30 -0.21 -1.21
N ALA A 26 7.88 0.13 -2.43
CA ALA A 26 8.21 1.41 -3.06
C ALA A 26 7.65 2.58 -2.23
N MET A 27 6.37 2.53 -1.86
CA MET A 27 5.75 3.56 -1.01
C MET A 27 6.40 3.66 0.37
N ALA A 28 6.92 2.57 0.94
CA ALA A 28 7.66 2.60 2.19
C ALA A 28 9.02 3.29 2.06
N ASN A 29 9.74 3.04 0.95
CA ASN A 29 10.99 3.72 0.65
C ASN A 29 10.79 5.23 0.45
N ASP A 30 9.64 5.61 -0.10
CA ASP A 30 9.23 7.00 -0.27
C ASP A 30 8.65 7.63 1.01
N HIS A 31 8.74 6.93 2.15
CA HIS A 31 8.25 7.38 3.46
C HIS A 31 6.74 7.66 3.53
N LEU A 32 5.95 7.12 2.61
CA LEU A 32 4.50 7.31 2.56
C LEU A 32 3.76 6.39 3.52
N LEU A 33 4.33 5.21 3.79
CA LEU A 33 3.77 4.21 4.70
C LEU A 33 4.88 3.41 5.39
N GLU A 34 4.50 2.67 6.43
CA GLU A 34 5.33 1.66 7.05
C GLU A 34 4.72 0.28 6.82
N VAL A 35 5.56 -0.67 6.42
CA VAL A 35 5.19 -2.08 6.31
C VAL A 35 5.72 -2.85 7.52
N ARG A 36 4.85 -3.67 8.10
CA ARG A 36 5.16 -4.69 9.10
C ARG A 36 4.56 -6.01 8.63
N ARG A 37 4.98 -7.14 9.21
CA ARG A 37 4.44 -8.44 8.84
C ARG A 37 2.93 -8.46 9.12
N GLY A 38 2.12 -8.55 8.05
CA GLY A 38 0.67 -8.60 8.13
C GLY A 38 -0.01 -7.27 8.49
N ALA A 39 0.71 -6.15 8.44
CA ALA A 39 0.14 -4.84 8.74
C ALA A 39 0.80 -3.71 7.97
N VAL A 40 0.00 -2.68 7.65
CA VAL A 40 0.46 -1.44 7.03
C VAL A 40 -0.02 -0.25 7.85
N ARG A 41 0.85 0.75 8.03
CA ARG A 41 0.52 2.03 8.67
C ARG A 41 0.77 3.14 7.67
N ILE A 42 -0.23 3.98 7.42
CA ILE A 42 -0.05 5.21 6.64
C ILE A 42 0.77 6.21 7.47
N VAL A 43 1.78 6.81 6.83
CA VAL A 43 2.63 7.85 7.42
C VAL A 43 2.23 9.21 6.85
N ASP A 44 2.13 9.31 5.53
CA ASP A 44 1.72 10.53 4.82
C ASP A 44 0.41 10.29 4.05
N PHE A 45 -0.70 10.57 4.73
CA PHE A 45 -2.03 10.40 4.14
C PHE A 45 -2.32 11.40 3.02
N GLU A 46 -1.87 12.66 3.15
CA GLU A 46 -2.17 13.70 2.16
C GLU A 46 -1.51 13.41 0.82
N THR A 47 -0.26 12.97 0.83
CA THR A 47 0.44 12.57 -0.40
C THR A 47 -0.18 11.33 -1.02
N LEU A 48 -0.55 10.32 -0.23
CA LEU A 48 -1.26 9.15 -0.76
C LEU A 48 -2.62 9.52 -1.38
N LEU A 49 -3.35 10.46 -0.77
CA LEU A 49 -4.64 10.92 -1.30
C LEU A 49 -4.44 11.60 -2.67
N ARG A 50 -3.42 12.45 -2.81
CA ARG A 50 -3.04 13.08 -4.09
C ARG A 50 -2.69 12.03 -5.15
N LEU A 51 -1.94 10.99 -4.79
CA LEU A 51 -1.55 9.90 -5.70
C LEU A 51 -2.73 8.99 -6.08
N SER A 52 -3.73 8.84 -5.20
CA SER A 52 -4.91 7.99 -5.45
C SER A 52 -5.93 8.61 -6.41
N SER A 53 -5.79 9.90 -6.70
CA SER A 53 -6.67 10.58 -7.63
C SER A 53 -6.45 9.99 -9.02
N PRO A 54 -7.50 9.51 -9.72
CA PRO A 54 -7.35 9.01 -11.07
C PRO A 54 -6.73 10.10 -11.93
N SER A 55 -5.61 9.80 -12.60
CA SER A 55 -5.15 10.63 -13.71
C SER A 55 -6.32 10.74 -14.69
N LYS A 56 -6.79 11.97 -14.91
CA LYS A 56 -7.73 12.29 -15.99
C LYS A 56 -7.17 11.85 -17.34
#